data_AF-A0A858U979-F1
#
_entry.id   AF-A0A858U979-F1
#
_cell.length_a   1.000
_cell.length_b   1.000
_cell.length_c   1.000
_cell.angle_alpha   90.00
_cell.angle_beta   90.00
_cell.angle_gamma   90.00
#
_symmetry.space_group_name_H-M   'P 1'
#
loop_
_entity.id
_entity.type
_entity.pdbx_description
1 polymer ?
#
loop_
_entity_poly.entity_id
_entity_poly.type
_entity_poly.pdbx_seq_one_letter_code
_entity_poly.pdbx_strand_id
1 'polypeptide(L)' 'MYKYKAKLLVNQNVIASANTLEQLKHQILSFRRKQKYNEHTFKNEKIQIIHVERDHVKGKHKSKEDVLTIV' A
#
# COMPACT_ATOMS: atom_id res chain seq x y z
N MET A 1 -0.94 -1.81 13.97
CA MET A 1 -0.14 -2.05 12.74
C MET A 1 -1.10 -2.25 11.60
N TYR A 2 -0.88 -1.55 10.49
CA TYR A 2 -1.78 -1.59 9.33
C TYR A 2 -1.78 -2.98 8.69
N LYS A 3 -2.98 -3.51 8.43
CA LYS A 3 -3.18 -4.82 7.79
C LYS A 3 -2.87 -4.80 6.29
N TYR A 4 -2.89 -3.62 5.67
CA TYR A 4 -2.65 -3.45 4.24
C TYR A 4 -1.69 -2.29 4.00
N LYS A 5 -0.85 -2.44 2.99
CA LYS A 5 0.09 -1.42 2.51
C LYS A 5 0.00 -1.33 0.99
N ALA A 6 0.17 -0.13 0.47
CA ALA A 6 0.34 0.12 -0.95
C ALA A 6 1.75 0.64 -1.20
N LYS A 7 2.49 -0.01 -2.10
CA LYS A 7 3.85 0.38 -2.49
C LYS A 7 3.89 0.72 -3.98
N LEU A 8 4.71 1.68 -4.37
CA LEU A 8 5.04 1.91 -5.77
C LEU A 8 5.98 0.81 -6.27
N LEU A 9 5.74 0.27 -7.46
CA LEU A 9 6.52 -0.86 -7.97
C LEU A 9 7.98 -0.47 -8.26
N VAL A 10 8.21 0.74 -8.78
CA VAL A 10 9.52 1.20 -9.27
C VAL A 10 10.50 1.50 -8.13
N ASN A 11 10.06 2.17 -7.07
CA ASN A 11 10.93 2.60 -5.97
C ASN A 11 10.59 1.93 -4.63
N GLN A 12 9.60 1.03 -4.61
CA GLN A 12 9.13 0.33 -3.40
C GLN A 12 8.67 1.26 -2.26
N ASN A 13 8.42 2.54 -2.56
CA ASN A 13 7.98 3.51 -1.57
C ASN A 13 6.54 3.22 -1.13
N VAL A 14 6.31 3.19 0.17
CA VAL A 14 4.97 3.04 0.75
C VAL A 14 4.22 4.35 0.59
N ILE A 15 3.14 4.33 -0.19
CA ILE A 15 2.31 5.51 -0.46
C ILE A 15 1.05 5.58 0.42
N ALA A 16 0.59 4.42 0.91
CA ALA A 16 -0.61 4.32 1.73
C ALA A 16 -0.55 3.08 2.63
N SER A 17 -1.20 3.17 3.77
CA SER A 17 -1.31 2.05 4.72
C SER A 17 -2.64 2.15 5.46
N ALA A 18 -3.37 1.04 5.51
CA ALA A 18 -4.71 1.01 6.08
C ALA A 18 -5.02 -0.33 6.78
N ASN A 19 -6.07 -0.35 7.59
CA ASN A 19 -6.54 -1.57 8.26
C ASN A 19 -7.55 -2.36 7.42
N THR A 20 -8.16 -1.71 6.42
CA THR A 20 -9.11 -2.34 5.48
C THR A 20 -8.69 -2.06 4.04
N LEU A 21 -9.07 -2.95 3.12
CA LEU A 21 -8.80 -2.80 1.68
C LEU A 21 -9.50 -1.57 1.08
N GLU A 22 -10.71 -1.26 1.53
CA GLU A 22 -11.49 -0.13 1.04
C GLU A 22 -10.81 1.21 1.38
N GLN A 23 -10.39 1.38 2.64
CA GLN A 23 -9.62 2.56 3.06
C GLN A 23 -8.33 2.70 2.25
N LEU A 24 -7.62 1.60 2.00
CA LEU A 24 -6.41 1.61 1.19
C LEU A 24 -6.71 2.09 -0.24
N LYS A 25 -7.79 1.61 -0.86
CA LYS A 25 -8.21 2.03 -2.20
C LYS A 25 -8.55 3.52 -2.25
N HIS A 26 -9.26 4.04 -1.26
CA HIS A 26 -9.53 5.48 -1.15
C HIS A 26 -8.24 6.30 -1.02
N GLN A 27 -7.28 5.84 -0.22
CA GLN A 27 -5.98 6.49 -0.08
C GLN A 27 -5.17 6.46 -1.39
N ILE A 28 -5.15 5.33 -2.11
CA ILE A 28 -4.51 5.20 -3.42
C ILE A 28 -5.15 6.16 -4.43
N LEU A 29 -6.48 6.27 -4.44
CA LEU A 29 -7.19 7.19 -5.32
C LEU A 29 -6.85 8.65 -5.00
N SER A 30 -6.82 9.02 -3.72
CA SER A 30 -6.40 10.34 -3.24
C SER A 30 -4.95 10.65 -3.60
N PHE A 31 -4.04 9.67 -3.48
CA PHE A 31 -2.67 9.78 -3.96
C PHE A 31 -2.65 10.06 -5.46
N ARG A 32 -3.34 9.29 -6.30
CA ARG A 32 -3.43 9.57 -7.74
C ARG A 32 -4.00 10.96 -8.07
N ARG A 33 -4.89 11.50 -7.25
CA ARG A 33 -5.44 12.86 -7.40
C ARG A 33 -4.43 13.95 -7.03
N LYS A 34 -3.54 13.71 -6.06
CA LYS A 34 -2.49 14.65 -5.63
C LYS A 34 -1.51 15.01 -6.76
N GLN A 35 -1.40 14.16 -7.77
CA GLN A 35 -0.70 14.48 -9.03
C GLN A 35 -1.26 15.74 -9.72
N LYS A 36 -2.57 16.00 -9.65
CA LYS A 36 -3.17 17.22 -10.24
C LYS A 36 -2.68 18.50 -9.57
N TYR A 37 -2.25 18.40 -8.31
CA TYR A 37 -1.70 19.50 -7.52
C TYR A 37 -0.17 19.54 -7.56
N ASN A 38 0.47 18.81 -8.48
CA ASN A 38 1.93 18.70 -8.62
C ASN A 38 2.66 18.20 -7.37
N GLU A 39 1.99 17.50 -6.44
CA GLU A 39 2.66 16.92 -5.26
C GLU A 39 3.60 15.76 -5.62
N HIS A 40 3.36 15.06 -6.75
CA HIS A 40 4.24 14.05 -7.31
C HIS A 40 3.95 13.80 -8.80
N THR A 41 4.90 13.21 -9.52
CA THR A 41 4.79 12.89 -10.95
C THR A 41 4.46 11.43 -11.26
N PHE A 42 4.35 10.58 -10.22
CA PHE A 42 4.11 9.13 -10.30
C PHE A 42 2.68 8.73 -10.75
N LYS A 43 2.12 9.37 -11.78
CA LYS A 43 0.73 9.18 -12.24
C LYS A 43 0.45 7.78 -12.78
N ASN A 44 1.39 7.27 -13.56
CA ASN A 44 1.28 6.03 -14.32
C ASN A 44 2.03 4.87 -13.67
N GLU A 45 2.57 5.10 -12.47
CA GLU A 45 3.30 4.07 -11.75
C GLU A 45 2.35 2.99 -11.26
N LYS A 46 2.79 1.74 -11.43
CA LYS A 46 2.08 0.58 -10.89
C LYS A 46 2.19 0.59 -9.37
N ILE A 47 1.08 0.30 -8.71
CA ILE A 47 0.95 0.26 -7.26
C ILE A 47 0.68 -1.19 -6.85
N GLN A 48 1.54 -1.72 -6.01
CA GLN A 48 1.41 -3.04 -5.42
C GLN A 48 0.66 -2.94 -4.09
N ILE A 49 -0.41 -3.72 -3.95
CA ILE A 49 -1.16 -3.87 -2.70
C ILE A 49 -0.66 -5.12 -1.98
N ILE A 50 -0.24 -4.93 -0.73
CA ILE A 50 0.36 -5.97 0.11
C ILE A 50 -0.52 -6.13 1.35
N HIS A 51 -0.95 -7.37 1.61
CA HIS A 51 -1.54 -7.75 2.89
C HIS A 51 -0.42 -8.11 3.86
N VAL A 52 -0.46 -7.52 5.05
CA VAL A 52 0.48 -7.84 6.11
C VAL A 52 -0.26 -8.67 7.13
N GLU A 53 -0.10 -9.99 7.01
CA GLU A 53 -0.62 -10.92 8.00
C GLU A 53 0.35 -11.00 9.17
N ARG A 54 -0.20 -10.85 10.37
CA ARG A 54 0.51 -11.19 11.59
C ARG A 54 0.12 -12.58 12.02
N ASP A 55 1.12 -13.42 12.22
CA ASP A 55 0.94 -14.67 12.91
C ASP A 55 0.86 -14.36 14.42
N HIS A 56 -0.34 -14.34 14.97
CA HIS A 56 -0.59 -13.98 16.38
C HIS A 56 0.17 -14.92 17.35
N VAL A 57 0.55 -16.10 16.88
CA VAL A 57 1.23 -17.15 17.63
C VAL A 57 2.75 -16.92 17.75
N LYS A 58 3.40 -16.21 16.80
CA LYS A 58 4.88 -16.14 16.71
C LYS A 58 5.49 -14.76 17.01
N GLY A 59 4.69 -13.80 17.47
CA GLY A 59 5.19 -12.48 17.89
C GLY A 59 5.78 -11.63 16.76
N LYS A 60 6.33 -10.46 17.10
CA LYS A 60 6.71 -9.35 16.19
C LYS A 60 7.63 -9.72 15.01
N HIS A 61 8.30 -10.87 15.03
CA HIS A 61 9.36 -11.24 14.09
C HIS A 61 8.90 -11.95 12.82
N LYS A 62 7.64 -12.40 12.72
CA LYS A 62 7.10 -13.03 11.49
C LYS A 62 5.86 -12.32 11.01
N SER A 63 6.06 -11.17 10.37
CA SER A 63 5.02 -10.55 9.55
C SER A 63 5.19 -11.13 8.15
N LYS A 64 4.19 -11.88 7.66
CA LYS A 64 4.20 -12.37 6.27
C LYS A 64 3.60 -11.25 5.41
N GLU A 65 4.38 -10.72 4.47
CA GLU A 65 3.89 -9.78 3.47
C GLU A 65 3.45 -10.59 2.25
N ASP A 66 2.14 -10.65 2.00
CA ASP A 66 1.58 -11.32 0.84
C ASP A 66 1.09 -10.29 -0.18
N VAL A 67 1.48 -10.47 -1.44
CA VAL A 67 1.12 -9.55 -2.52
C VAL A 67 -0.26 -9.94 -3.02
N LEU A 68 -1.25 -9.08 -2.78
CA LEU A 68 -2.62 -9.36 -3.19
C LEU A 68 -2.85 -9.03 -4.67
N THR A 69 -2.43 -7.85 -5.11
CA THR A 69 -2.76 -7.35 -6.45
C THR A 69 -1.80 -6.22 -6.85
N ILE A 70 -1.55 -6.07 -8.15
CA ILE A 70 -0.82 -4.94 -8.74
C ILE A 70 -1.81 -4.15 -9.60
N VAL A 71 -1.88 -2.82 -9.40
CA VAL A 71 -2.85 -1.89 -10.02
C VAL A 71 -2.16 -0.72 -10.70
#